data_AF-A0A1Z4NL43-F1
#
_entry.id   AF-A0A1Z4NL43-F1
#
_cell.length_a   1.000
_cell.length_b   1.000
_cell.length_c   1.000
_cell.angle_alpha   90.00
_cell.angle_beta   90.00
_cell.angle_gamma   90.00
#
_symmetry.space_group_name_H-M   'P 1'
#
loop_
_entity.id
_entity.type
_entity.pdbx_description
1 polymer ?
#
loop_
_entity_poly.entity_id
_entity_poly.type
_entity_poly.pdbx_seq_one_letter_code
_entity_poly.pdbx_strand_id
1 'polypeptide(L)'
;MSKGLNFTNFLLIGYTAWKGFSKVGRGVVFCQIKKVDLPHVTVIMVPEKHQTVDEVVSTHFLAKAELIAYLHEWMVEKEIITSIFQAVDSYNPRQDMIILAKEGSQIEVDILQKPVITPIECYQQVRQRWDEFSGYISQIKI
;
A
#
# COMPACT_ATOMS: atom_id res chain seq x y z
N MET A 1 -8.45 6.24 -1.53
CA MET A 1 -7.12 6.85 -1.44
C MET A 1 -6.64 7.56 -2.73
N SER A 2 -7.21 8.71 -3.14
CA SER A 2 -6.84 9.38 -4.42
C SER A 2 -5.95 10.62 -4.30
N LYS A 3 -5.45 10.95 -3.10
CA LYS A 3 -4.53 12.08 -2.88
C LYS A 3 -3.29 11.57 -2.15
N GLY A 4 -2.14 11.50 -2.84
CA GLY A 4 -0.84 11.55 -2.15
C GLY A 4 0.11 10.35 -2.21
N LEU A 5 -0.16 9.27 -2.98
CA LEU A 5 0.89 8.28 -3.21
C LEU A 5 2.02 8.90 -4.04
N ASN A 6 3.14 9.20 -3.38
CA ASN A 6 4.34 9.63 -4.09
C ASN A 6 4.91 8.46 -4.92
N PHE A 7 5.77 8.78 -5.89
CA PHE A 7 6.32 7.81 -6.82
C PHE A 7 7.09 6.66 -6.15
N THR A 8 7.87 6.96 -5.11
CA THR A 8 8.61 5.97 -4.33
C THR A 8 7.68 4.97 -3.66
N ASN A 9 6.61 5.44 -3.02
CA ASN A 9 5.61 4.61 -2.36
C ASN A 9 4.89 3.73 -3.37
N PHE A 10 4.52 4.28 -4.52
CA PHE A 10 3.90 3.52 -5.60
C PHE A 10 4.80 2.35 -6.06
N LEU A 11 6.09 2.60 -6.27
CA LEU A 11 7.04 1.56 -6.67
C LEU A 11 7.24 0.50 -5.59
N LEU A 12 7.31 0.89 -4.31
CA LEU A 12 7.39 -0.04 -3.19
C LEU A 12 6.15 -0.92 -3.10
N ILE A 13 4.95 -0.35 -3.26
CA ILE A 13 3.69 -1.09 -3.28
C ILE A 13 3.70 -2.12 -4.41
N GLY A 14 4.05 -1.71 -5.64
CA GLY A 14 4.11 -2.63 -6.78
C GLY A 14 5.18 -3.71 -6.64
N TYR A 15 6.36 -3.37 -6.10
CA TYR A 15 7.41 -4.34 -5.78
C TYR A 15 6.92 -5.37 -4.75
N THR A 16 6.29 -4.91 -3.67
CA THR A 16 5.74 -5.78 -2.61
C THR A 16 4.62 -6.67 -3.16
N ALA A 17 3.74 -6.13 -4.01
CA ALA A 17 2.69 -6.89 -4.68
C ALA A 17 3.26 -8.07 -5.48
N TRP A 18 4.20 -7.79 -6.38
CA TRP A 18 4.76 -8.82 -7.26
C TRP A 18 5.65 -9.81 -6.50
N LYS A 19 6.48 -9.33 -5.57
CA LYS A 19 7.32 -10.17 -4.72
C LYS A 19 6.50 -11.11 -3.85
N GLY A 20 5.38 -10.63 -3.29
CA GLY A 20 4.48 -11.46 -2.50
C GLY A 20 3.75 -12.48 -3.37
N PHE A 21 3.14 -12.02 -4.47
CA PHE A 21 2.43 -12.90 -5.40
C PHE A 21 3.30 -14.04 -5.94
N SER A 22 4.53 -13.73 -6.36
CA SER A 22 5.47 -14.73 -6.86
C SER A 22 5.90 -15.78 -5.83
N LYS A 23 5.73 -15.51 -4.53
CA LYS A 23 6.10 -16.43 -3.45
C LYS A 23 4.93 -17.26 -2.92
N VAL A 24 3.79 -16.61 -2.67
CA VAL A 24 2.67 -17.22 -1.93
C VAL A 24 1.34 -17.18 -2.67
N GLY A 25 1.31 -16.64 -3.90
CA GLY A 25 0.10 -16.55 -4.71
C GLY A 25 -0.75 -15.31 -4.39
N ARG A 26 -2.06 -15.39 -4.66
CA ARG A 26 -2.97 -14.23 -4.60
C ARG A 26 -3.05 -13.62 -3.20
N GLY A 27 -3.17 -12.30 -3.14
CA GLY A 27 -3.21 -11.55 -1.90
C GLY A 27 -3.35 -10.05 -2.13
N VAL A 28 -3.08 -9.28 -1.08
CA VAL A 28 -3.17 -7.81 -1.10
C VAL A 28 -1.89 -7.20 -0.55
N VAL A 29 -1.61 -5.96 -0.94
CA VAL A 29 -0.57 -5.15 -0.28
C VAL A 29 -1.21 -4.37 0.84
N PHE A 30 -0.79 -4.65 2.07
CA PHE A 30 -1.10 -3.84 3.23
C PHE A 30 -0.16 -2.64 3.29
N CYS A 31 -0.73 -1.44 3.45
CA CYS A 31 0.00 -0.20 3.61
C CYS A 31 -0.39 0.46 4.93
N GLN A 32 0.58 0.67 5.82
CA GLN A 32 0.36 1.49 7.00
C GLN A 32 0.62 2.95 6.66
N ILE A 33 -0.40 3.79 6.79
CA ILE A 33 -0.33 5.22 6.56
C ILE A 33 -0.20 5.94 7.91
N LYS A 34 0.65 6.95 7.96
CA LYS A 34 0.67 7.96 9.03
C LYS A 34 0.49 9.34 8.43
N LYS A 35 -0.30 10.17 9.10
CA LYS A 35 -0.31 11.61 8.85
C LYS A 35 0.93 12.22 9.47
N VAL A 36 1.74 12.88 8.66
CA VAL A 36 2.90 13.63 9.11
C VAL A 36 2.65 15.11 8.84
N ASP A 37 2.94 15.94 9.84
CA ASP A 37 2.88 17.38 9.70
C ASP A 37 3.99 17.85 8.76
N LEU A 38 3.65 18.64 7.75
CA LEU A 38 4.66 19.30 6.94
C LEU A 38 5.47 20.27 7.82
N PRO A 39 6.81 20.30 7.71
CA PRO A 39 7.59 21.29 8.43
C PRO A 39 7.12 22.69 8.02
N HIS A 40 6.79 23.50 9.01
CA HIS A 40 6.33 24.88 8.82
C HIS A 40 7.37 25.66 8.01
N VAL A 41 7.04 26.06 6.78
CA VAL A 41 7.70 27.22 6.17
C VAL A 41 7.02 28.43 6.79
N THR A 42 7.68 29.07 7.76
CA THR A 42 7.25 30.34 8.34
C THR A 42 7.27 31.45 7.29
N VAL A 43 6.24 31.53 6.47
CA VAL A 43 5.88 32.78 5.79
C VAL A 43 4.86 33.47 6.68
N ILE A 44 5.31 34.54 7.33
CA ILE A 44 4.51 35.37 8.22
C ILE A 44 3.28 35.87 7.43
N MET A 45 2.10 35.75 8.06
CA MET A 45 0.80 36.39 7.71
C MET A 45 -0.25 35.59 6.90
N VAL A 46 -0.69 34.40 7.33
CA VAL A 46 -2.05 33.86 7.02
C VAL A 46 -2.52 32.91 8.14
N PRO A 47 -3.82 32.84 8.53
CA PRO A 47 -4.30 31.90 9.54
C PRO A 47 -4.01 30.44 9.16
N GLU A 48 -3.42 29.72 10.11
CA GLU A 48 -2.80 28.41 9.96
C GLU A 48 -3.81 27.31 9.57
N LYS A 49 -3.69 26.79 8.34
CA LYS A 49 -4.14 25.42 8.04
C LYS A 49 -2.95 24.49 8.25
N HIS A 50 -2.98 23.69 9.31
CA HIS A 50 -2.06 22.58 9.47
C HIS A 50 -2.22 21.66 8.25
N GLN A 51 -1.20 21.62 7.41
CA GLN A 51 -1.20 20.78 6.21
C GLN A 51 -0.52 19.47 6.57
N THR A 52 -1.30 18.40 6.66
CA THR A 52 -0.80 17.03 6.85
C THR A 52 -0.66 16.33 5.50
N VAL A 53 0.33 15.46 5.38
CA VAL A 53 0.52 14.59 4.21
C VAL A 53 0.51 13.14 4.67
N ASP A 54 -0.12 12.28 3.87
CA ASP A 54 -0.15 10.84 4.09
C ASP A 54 1.20 10.23 3.68
N GLU A 55 1.93 9.68 4.65
CA GLU A 55 3.17 8.94 4.41
C GLU A 55 2.92 7.43 4.55
N VAL A 56 3.28 6.66 3.53
CA VAL A 56 3.30 5.20 3.61
C VAL A 56 4.55 4.79 4.38
N VAL A 57 4.36 4.33 5.61
CA VAL A 57 5.45 4.03 6.54
C VAL A 57 5.94 2.59 6.38
N SER A 58 5.05 1.68 6.00
CA SER A 58 5.43 0.30 5.70
C SER A 58 4.50 -0.33 4.66
N THR A 59 5.04 -1.30 3.92
CA THR A 59 4.27 -2.14 3.00
C THR A 59 4.53 -3.61 3.31
N HIS A 60 3.47 -4.41 3.37
CA HIS A 60 3.54 -5.85 3.60
C HIS A 60 2.60 -6.55 2.64
N PHE A 61 2.96 -7.76 2.21
CA PHE A 61 2.05 -8.59 1.43
C PHE A 61 1.28 -9.51 2.37
N LEU A 62 -0.04 -9.47 2.31
CA LEU A 62 -0.92 -10.39 3.02
C LEU A 62 -1.44 -11.42 2.03
N ALA A 63 -1.10 -12.69 2.26
CA ALA A 63 -1.65 -13.77 1.44
C ALA A 63 -3.16 -13.88 1.65
N LYS A 64 -3.90 -14.33 0.63
CA LYS A 64 -5.36 -14.56 0.74
C LYS A 64 -5.72 -15.40 1.97
N ALA A 65 -4.91 -16.40 2.29
CA ALA A 65 -5.13 -17.29 3.44
C ALA A 65 -5.05 -16.57 4.80
N GLU A 66 -4.22 -15.52 4.91
CA GLU A 66 -4.01 -14.75 6.13
C GLU A 66 -4.99 -13.57 6.25
N LEU A 67 -5.44 -13.05 5.10
CA LEU A 67 -6.24 -11.83 4.99
C LEU A 67 -7.51 -11.86 5.85
N ILE A 68 -8.19 -13.00 5.96
CA ILE A 68 -9.44 -13.10 6.72
C ILE A 68 -9.24 -12.83 8.21
N ALA A 69 -8.12 -13.30 8.78
CA ALA A 69 -7.82 -13.09 10.20
C ALA A 69 -7.63 -11.60 10.50
N TYR A 70 -6.85 -10.92 9.65
CA TYR A 70 -6.62 -9.47 9.77
C TYR A 70 -7.91 -8.65 9.60
N LEU A 71 -8.72 -8.96 8.60
CA LEU A 71 -9.98 -8.23 8.36
C LEU A 71 -10.97 -8.40 9.53
N HIS A 72 -11.02 -9.58 10.15
CA HIS A 72 -11.82 -9.79 11.35
C HIS A 72 -11.28 -9.05 12.57
N GLU A 73 -9.96 -9.07 12.79
CA GLU A 73 -9.32 -8.32 13.88
C GLU A 73 -9.59 -6.82 13.76
N TRP A 74 -9.65 -6.31 12.53
CA TRP A 74 -9.98 -4.92 12.26
C TRP A 74 -11.48 -4.62 12.19
N MET A 75 -12.33 -5.58 12.54
CA MET A 75 -13.78 -5.44 12.60
C MET A 75 -14.41 -4.97 11.28
N VAL A 76 -13.85 -5.38 10.14
CA VAL A 76 -14.40 -5.07 8.82
C VAL A 76 -15.73 -5.82 8.62
N GLU A 77 -16.74 -5.13 8.10
CA GLU A 77 -18.05 -5.70 7.83
C GLU A 77 -17.97 -6.90 6.87
N LYS A 78 -18.80 -7.93 7.10
CA LYS A 78 -18.74 -9.20 6.38
C LYS A 78 -18.95 -9.04 4.87
N GLU A 79 -19.80 -8.12 4.48
CA GLU A 79 -20.13 -7.78 3.09
C GLU A 79 -18.91 -7.17 2.38
N ILE A 80 -18.16 -6.32 3.09
CA ILE A 80 -16.90 -5.75 2.61
C ILE A 80 -15.84 -6.85 2.49
N ILE A 81 -15.70 -7.71 3.51
CA ILE A 81 -14.78 -8.87 3.45
C ILE A 81 -15.07 -9.73 2.21
N THR A 82 -16.35 -10.04 1.97
CA THR A 82 -16.77 -10.82 0.80
C THR A 82 -16.36 -10.15 -0.51
N SER A 83 -16.57 -8.83 -0.62
CA SER A 83 -16.20 -8.05 -1.79
C SER A 83 -14.68 -8.02 -2.03
N ILE A 84 -13.89 -7.89 -0.96
CA ILE A 84 -12.42 -7.94 -1.02
C ILE A 84 -11.96 -9.32 -1.53
N PHE A 85 -12.54 -10.41 -1.00
CA PHE A 85 -12.18 -11.76 -1.41
C PHE A 85 -12.51 -12.03 -2.88
N GLN A 86 -13.66 -11.56 -3.37
CA GLN A 86 -14.02 -11.62 -4.79
C GLN A 86 -13.02 -10.86 -5.66
N ALA A 87 -12.57 -9.68 -5.23
CA ALA A 87 -11.54 -8.92 -5.93
C ALA A 87 -10.20 -9.68 -5.97
N VAL A 88 -9.76 -10.25 -4.84
CA VAL A 88 -8.53 -11.05 -4.74
C VAL A 88 -8.58 -12.29 -5.66
N ASP A 89 -9.76 -12.89 -5.82
CA ASP A 89 -9.93 -14.05 -6.69
C ASP A 89 -9.89 -13.72 -8.18
N SER A 90 -10.24 -12.50 -8.56
CA SER A 90 -10.47 -12.11 -9.96
C SER A 90 -9.42 -11.20 -10.57
N TYR A 91 -8.65 -10.43 -9.77
CA TYR A 91 -7.63 -9.52 -10.31
C TYR A 91 -6.53 -10.26 -11.09
N ASN A 92 -5.88 -9.58 -12.04
CA ASN A 92 -4.72 -10.10 -12.75
C ASN A 92 -3.43 -9.63 -12.06
N PRO A 93 -2.71 -10.47 -11.30
CA PRO A 93 -1.56 -10.02 -10.50
C PRO A 93 -0.35 -9.53 -11.31
N ARG A 94 -0.35 -9.77 -12.63
CA ARG A 94 0.67 -9.25 -13.54
C ARG A 94 0.45 -7.78 -13.90
N GLN A 95 -0.79 -7.31 -13.82
CA GLN A 95 -1.21 -5.99 -14.28
C GLN A 95 -1.85 -5.16 -13.18
N ASP A 96 -2.51 -5.81 -12.22
CA ASP A 96 -3.31 -5.16 -11.20
C ASP A 96 -2.71 -5.44 -9.81
N MET A 97 -3.00 -4.57 -8.87
CA MET A 97 -2.70 -4.78 -7.45
C MET A 97 -3.83 -4.28 -6.57
N ILE A 98 -4.09 -4.99 -5.48
CA ILE A 98 -5.05 -4.60 -4.47
C ILE A 98 -4.28 -4.03 -3.29
N ILE A 99 -4.67 -2.86 -2.85
CA ILE A 99 -4.10 -2.14 -1.72
C ILE A 99 -5.12 -2.15 -0.60
N LEU A 100 -4.67 -2.53 0.60
CA LEU A 100 -5.39 -2.31 1.84
C LEU A 100 -4.60 -1.28 2.64
N ALA A 101 -5.11 -0.06 2.69
CA ALA A 101 -4.48 1.02 3.41
C ALA A 101 -5.13 1.22 4.77
N LYS A 102 -4.31 1.35 5.81
CA LYS A 102 -4.76 1.59 7.17
C LYS A 102 -4.24 2.91 7.68
N GLU A 103 -5.15 3.79 8.07
CA GLU A 103 -4.87 5.07 8.71
C GLU A 103 -5.60 5.13 10.06
N GLY A 104 -4.86 5.04 11.17
CA GLY A 104 -5.48 4.89 12.49
C GLY A 104 -6.39 3.65 12.55
N SER A 105 -7.68 3.84 12.80
CA SER A 105 -8.71 2.78 12.77
C SER A 105 -9.42 2.62 11.42
N GLN A 106 -9.17 3.52 10.46
CA GLN A 106 -9.82 3.49 9.16
C GLN A 106 -9.05 2.57 8.21
N ILE A 107 -9.81 1.77 7.46
CA ILE A 107 -9.31 0.91 6.40
C ILE A 107 -9.94 1.34 5.09
N GLU A 108 -9.09 1.59 4.11
CA GLU A 108 -9.47 1.79 2.72
C GLU A 108 -8.97 0.62 1.88
N VAL A 109 -9.79 0.17 0.94
CA VAL A 109 -9.40 -0.84 -0.05
C VAL A 109 -9.49 -0.21 -1.43
N ASP A 110 -8.38 -0.26 -2.15
CA ASP A 110 -8.29 0.23 -3.52
C ASP A 110 -7.77 -0.88 -4.43
N ILE A 111 -8.41 -1.03 -5.60
CA ILE A 111 -7.95 -1.92 -6.66
C ILE A 111 -7.34 -1.06 -7.75
N LEU A 112 -6.03 -1.14 -7.91
CA LEU A 112 -5.33 -0.47 -9.00
C LEU A 112 -5.32 -1.39 -10.22
N GLN A 113 -6.26 -1.17 -11.11
CA GLN A 113 -6.38 -1.90 -12.37
C GLN A 113 -5.50 -1.24 -13.43
N LYS A 114 -4.59 -2.02 -14.04
CA LYS A 114 -3.67 -1.58 -15.11
C LYS A 114 -3.06 -0.20 -14.85
N PRO A 115 -2.36 0.01 -13.72
CA PRO A 115 -1.71 1.29 -13.47
C PRO A 115 -0.58 1.52 -14.50
N VAL A 116 -0.17 2.78 -14.65
CA VAL A 116 0.84 3.21 -15.64
C VAL A 116 2.14 2.41 -15.54
N ILE A 117 2.53 2.02 -14.32
CA ILE A 117 3.63 1.10 -14.06
C ILE A 117 3.06 -0.10 -13.32
N THR A 118 3.10 -1.27 -13.96
CA THR A 118 2.54 -2.52 -13.45
C THR A 118 3.36 -3.07 -12.27
N PRO A 119 2.81 -4.01 -11.47
CA PRO A 119 3.56 -4.64 -10.37
C PRO A 119 4.90 -5.27 -10.82
N ILE A 120 4.93 -5.87 -12.02
CA ILE A 120 6.15 -6.47 -12.59
C ILE A 120 7.20 -5.38 -12.87
N GLU A 121 6.78 -4.26 -13.48
CA GLU A 121 7.69 -3.16 -13.80
C GLU A 121 8.18 -2.46 -12.52
N CYS A 122 7.31 -2.26 -11.53
CA CYS A 122 7.71 -1.78 -10.21
C CYS A 122 8.79 -2.69 -9.61
N TYR A 123 8.58 -4.02 -9.68
CA TYR A 123 9.56 -4.97 -9.18
C TYR A 123 10.92 -4.83 -9.87
N GLN A 124 10.92 -4.73 -11.20
CA GLN A 124 12.14 -4.55 -11.98
C GLN A 124 12.85 -3.23 -11.62
N GLN A 125 12.13 -2.12 -11.55
CA GLN A 125 12.69 -0.81 -11.23
C GLN A 125 13.31 -0.75 -9.83
N VAL A 126 12.64 -1.33 -8.82
CA VAL A 126 13.17 -1.40 -7.45
C VAL A 126 14.42 -2.29 -7.39
N ARG A 127 14.42 -3.41 -8.12
CA ARG A 127 15.58 -4.32 -8.19
C ARG A 127 16.78 -3.68 -8.87
N GLN A 128 16.57 -2.87 -9.91
CA GLN A 128 17.63 -2.18 -10.64
C GLN A 128 18.26 -1.04 -9.82
N ARG A 129 17.47 -0.41 -8.95
CA ARG A 129 17.90 0.71 -8.10
C ARG A 129 17.95 0.30 -6.63
N TRP A 130 18.42 -0.93 -6.36
CA TRP A 130 18.32 -1.53 -5.03
C TRP A 130 18.88 -0.64 -3.91
N ASP A 131 19.98 0.08 -4.17
CA ASP A 131 20.61 0.97 -3.20
C ASP A 131 19.67 2.10 -2.75
N GLU A 132 18.79 2.61 -3.63
CA GLU A 132 17.78 3.63 -3.29
C GLU A 132 16.64 3.08 -2.42
N PHE A 133 16.32 1.77 -2.55
CA PHE A 133 15.14 1.17 -1.93
C PHE A 133 15.44 0.26 -0.73
N SER A 134 16.68 -0.18 -0.57
CA SER A 134 17.09 -1.16 0.44
C SER A 134 16.72 -0.74 1.87
N GLY A 135 16.79 0.56 2.18
CA GLY A 135 16.42 1.12 3.48
C GLY A 135 14.93 1.02 3.82
N TYR A 136 14.05 1.09 2.82
CA TYR A 136 12.60 0.95 3.01
C TYR A 136 12.18 -0.52 3.17
N ILE A 137 12.93 -1.45 2.57
CA ILE A 137 12.60 -2.87 2.54
C ILE A 137 13.17 -3.61 3.77
N SER A 138 14.27 -3.12 4.34
CA SER A 138 14.99 -3.80 5.42
C SER A 138 14.40 -3.59 6.83
N GLN A 139 13.32 -2.82 6.97
CA GLN A 139 12.65 -2.61 8.26
C GLN A 139 11.69 -3.76 8.65
N ILE A 140 11.67 -4.86 7.92
CA ILE A 140 10.79 -6.01 8.18
C ILE A 140 11.56 -7.07 8.98
N LYS A 141 11.53 -6.95 10.31
CA LYS A 141 11.59 -8.14 11.18
C LYS A 141 10.16 -8.46 11.59
N ILE A 142 9.68 -9.64 11.18
CA ILE A 142 8.51 -10.28 11.78
C ILE A 142 8.87 -10.61 13.23
#